data_AF-K3WT24-F1
#
_entry.id   AF-K3WT24-F1
#
_cell.length_a   1.000
_cell.length_b   1.000
_cell.length_c   1.000
_cell.angle_alpha   90.00
_cell.angle_beta   90.00
_cell.angle_gamma   90.00
#
_symmetry.space_group_name_H-M   'P 1'
#
loop_
_entity.id
_entity.type
_entity.pdbx_description
1 polymer ?
#
loop_
_entity_poly.entity_id
_entity_poly.type
_entity_poly.pdbx_seq_one_letter_code
_entity_poly.pdbx_strand_id
1 'polypeptide(L)'
;MGGVEKEAEHVVLQVSKSSPIEDELLRHIKDLRRSEIVVTRQHIIDCARSLMPDLLTDATDDACKAWRSRFMRRTGLTMRHITHSGRAARAGLKKLCVDFVQAVVDTMFQHVFNPFSLEE
;
A
#
# COMPACT_ATOMS: atom_id res chain seq x y z
N MET A 1 -19.56 17.64 -49.25
CA MET A 1 -18.52 16.60 -49.28
C MET A 1 -17.21 17.22 -48.85
N GLY A 2 -16.46 16.51 -48.00
CA GLY A 2 -15.21 16.92 -47.33
C GLY A 2 -15.51 17.45 -45.92
N GLY A 3 -15.29 16.76 -44.79
CA GLY A 3 -14.26 15.75 -44.49
C GLY A 3 -12.89 16.37 -44.71
N VAL A 4 -12.00 16.60 -43.75
CA VAL A 4 -11.65 16.00 -42.46
C VAL A 4 -10.80 17.11 -41.80
N GLU A 5 -10.69 17.30 -40.48
CA GLU A 5 -9.92 16.48 -39.56
C GLU A 5 -9.98 17.20 -38.21
N LYS A 6 -10.34 16.47 -37.16
CA LYS A 6 -10.20 16.94 -35.79
C LYS A 6 -8.73 16.82 -35.46
N GLU A 7 -8.04 17.93 -35.20
CA GLU A 7 -6.74 17.88 -34.54
C GLU A 7 -6.97 17.37 -33.13
N ALA A 8 -6.80 16.06 -32.98
CA ALA A 8 -6.67 15.41 -31.69
C ALA A 8 -5.43 15.99 -31.04
N GLU A 9 -5.66 16.79 -30.01
CA GLU A 9 -4.68 17.29 -29.07
C GLU A 9 -3.90 16.10 -28.49
N HIS A 10 -2.81 15.75 -29.17
CA HIS A 10 -1.94 14.67 -28.78
C HIS A 10 -1.13 15.20 -27.61
N VAL A 11 -1.67 15.00 -26.40
CA VAL A 11 -0.94 15.18 -25.15
C VAL A 11 0.21 14.19 -25.17
N VAL A 12 1.35 14.64 -25.70
CA VAL A 12 2.60 13.91 -25.63
C VAL A 12 3.01 13.90 -24.16
N LEU A 13 2.53 12.89 -23.44
CA LEU A 13 3.09 12.48 -22.18
C LEU A 13 4.57 12.22 -22.47
N GLN A 14 5.43 13.16 -22.08
CA GLN A 14 6.87 12.96 -22.08
C GLN A 14 7.17 11.81 -21.11
N VAL A 15 7.20 10.59 -21.66
CA VAL A 15 7.65 9.40 -20.95
C VAL A 15 9.15 9.55 -20.76
N SER A 16 9.56 10.10 -19.62
CA SER A 16 10.96 10.12 -19.19
C SER A 16 11.52 8.70 -19.25
N LYS A 17 12.78 8.53 -19.69
CA LYS A 17 13.45 7.22 -19.78
C LYS A 17 13.45 6.40 -18.47
N SER A 18 13.20 7.03 -17.31
CA SER A 18 13.06 6.37 -16.01
C SER A 18 11.64 5.87 -15.70
N SER A 19 10.64 6.14 -16.55
CA SER A 19 9.23 5.83 -16.29
C SER A 19 8.99 4.35 -15.95
N PRO A 20 9.53 3.36 -16.70
CA PRO A 20 9.24 1.95 -16.40
C PRO A 20 9.79 1.49 -15.04
N ILE A 21 10.95 2.03 -14.64
CA ILE A 21 11.60 1.64 -13.38
C ILE A 21 10.93 2.34 -12.19
N GLU A 22 10.49 3.58 -12.38
CA GLU A 22 9.68 4.28 -11.37
C GLU A 22 8.30 3.65 -11.19
N ASP A 23 7.69 3.14 -12.27
CA ASP A 23 6.44 2.38 -12.21
C ASP A 23 6.61 1.09 -11.41
N GLU A 24 7.75 0.39 -11.61
CA GLU A 24 8.10 -0.80 -10.85
C GLU A 24 8.35 -0.49 -9.36
N LEU A 25 9.06 0.60 -9.05
CA LEU A 25 9.22 1.09 -7.68
C LEU A 25 7.85 1.43 -7.04
N LEU A 26 6.97 2.09 -7.79
CA LEU A 26 5.62 2.41 -7.32
C LEU A 26 4.80 1.15 -7.03
N ARG A 27 4.88 0.15 -7.92
CA ARG A 27 4.23 -1.14 -7.74
C ARG A 27 4.73 -1.83 -6.47
N HIS A 28 6.04 -1.90 -6.28
CA HIS A 28 6.66 -2.46 -5.09
C HIS A 28 6.18 -1.78 -3.80
N ILE A 29 6.15 -0.44 -3.77
CA ILE A 29 5.64 0.32 -2.61
C ILE A 29 4.17 0.01 -2.33
N LYS A 30 3.34 -0.13 -3.37
CA LYS A 30 1.91 -0.49 -3.22
C LYS A 30 1.75 -1.90 -2.67
N ASP A 31 2.58 -2.85 -3.11
CA ASP A 31 2.56 -4.22 -2.63
C ASP A 31 2.98 -4.30 -1.15
N LEU A 32 4.04 -3.58 -0.74
CA LEU A 32 4.42 -3.46 0.67
C LEU A 32 3.26 -2.92 1.52
N ARG A 33 2.57 -1.88 1.04
CA ARG A 33 1.39 -1.32 1.73
C ARG A 33 0.22 -2.29 1.78
N ARG A 34 0.01 -3.09 0.72
CA ARG A 34 -1.01 -4.15 0.68
C ARG A 34 -0.73 -5.22 1.73
N SER A 35 0.54 -5.54 1.95
CA SER A 35 1.02 -6.45 3.00
C SER A 35 1.09 -5.82 4.39
N GLU A 36 0.46 -4.66 4.61
CA GLU A 36 0.43 -3.93 5.89
C GLU A 36 1.83 -3.47 6.40
N ILE A 37 2.85 -3.47 5.54
CA ILE A 37 4.20 -3.01 5.88
C ILE A 37 4.25 -1.48 5.87
N VAL A 38 4.87 -0.90 6.90
CA VAL A 38 5.06 0.54 7.01
C VAL A 38 6.16 0.98 6.05
N VAL A 39 5.76 1.61 4.96
CA VAL A 39 6.70 2.26 4.05
C VAL A 39 7.01 3.66 4.59
N THR A 40 8.28 3.91 4.91
CA THR A 40 8.76 5.25 5.30
C THR A 40 9.31 6.00 4.10
N ARG A 41 9.56 7.30 4.27
CA ARG A 41 10.20 8.11 3.23
C ARG A 41 11.63 7.65 2.91
N GLN A 42 12.36 7.15 3.92
CA GLN A 42 13.70 6.62 3.73
C GLN A 42 13.65 5.30 2.96
N HIS A 43 12.68 4.44 3.28
CA HIS A 43 12.46 3.17 2.59
C HIS A 43 12.29 3.35 1.08
N ILE A 44 11.60 4.41 0.64
CA ILE A 44 11.46 4.74 -0.79
C ILE A 44 12.82 5.05 -1.44
N ILE A 45 13.70 5.79 -0.75
CA ILE A 45 15.05 6.11 -1.24
C ILE A 45 15.90 4.84 -1.30
N ASP A 46 15.81 3.97 -0.30
CA ASP A 46 16.59 2.73 -0.25
C ASP A 46 16.16 1.78 -1.37
N CYS A 47 14.86 1.59 -1.59
CA CYS A 47 14.35 0.81 -2.72
C CYS A 47 14.77 1.42 -4.06
N ALA A 48 14.75 2.75 -4.18
CA ALA A 48 15.18 3.43 -5.39
C ALA A 48 16.68 3.24 -5.67
N ARG A 49 17.53 3.26 -4.63
CA ARG A 49 18.97 2.95 -4.77
C ARG A 49 19.21 1.52 -5.23
N SER A 50 18.43 0.57 -4.73
CA SER A 50 18.55 -0.83 -5.16
C SER A 50 18.08 -1.07 -6.59
N LEU A 51 17.02 -0.37 -7.04
CA LEU A 51 16.46 -0.54 -8.38
C LEU A 51 17.14 0.33 -9.45
N MET A 52 17.67 1.49 -9.05
CA MET A 52 18.29 2.50 -9.93
C MET A 52 19.55 3.05 -9.27
N PRO A 53 20.60 2.23 -9.10
CA PRO A 53 21.83 2.67 -8.42
C PRO A 53 22.43 3.89 -9.11
N ASP A 54 22.48 3.92 -10.44
CA ASP A 54 23.05 5.02 -11.22
C ASP A 54 22.41 6.39 -10.94
N LEU A 55 21.16 6.41 -10.49
CA LEU A 55 20.43 7.65 -10.23
C LEU A 55 20.78 8.27 -8.86
N LEU A 56 21.17 7.45 -7.89
CA LEU A 56 21.25 7.84 -6.48
C LEU A 56 22.57 7.47 -5.77
N THR A 57 23.52 6.82 -6.45
CA THR A 57 24.79 6.35 -5.85
C THR A 57 25.62 7.51 -5.30
N ASP A 58 25.80 8.58 -6.09
CA ASP A 58 26.58 9.77 -5.69
C ASP A 58 25.71 10.97 -5.30
N ALA A 59 24.40 10.75 -5.16
CA ALA A 59 23.47 11.82 -4.84
C ALA A 59 23.59 12.23 -3.37
N THR A 60 23.68 13.54 -3.12
CA THR A 60 23.61 14.08 -1.77
C THR A 60 22.27 13.75 -1.10
N ASP A 61 22.22 13.78 0.22
CA ASP A 61 20.98 13.51 0.96
C ASP A 61 19.84 14.46 0.54
N ASP A 62 20.15 15.74 0.31
CA ASP A 62 19.17 16.71 -0.17
C ASP A 62 18.71 16.43 -1.60
N ALA A 63 19.60 15.98 -2.48
CA ALA A 63 19.21 15.52 -3.82
C ALA A 63 18.27 14.31 -3.73
N CYS A 64 18.55 13.34 -2.85
CA CYS A 64 17.69 12.18 -2.60
C CYS A 64 16.31 12.60 -2.08
N LYS A 65 16.25 13.52 -1.12
CA LYS A 65 14.98 14.06 -0.57
C LYS A 65 14.18 14.81 -1.65
N ALA A 66 14.86 15.62 -2.46
CA ALA A 66 14.23 16.37 -3.55
C ALA A 66 13.67 15.43 -4.61
N TRP A 67 14.47 14.45 -5.04
CA TRP A 67 14.04 13.42 -5.99
C TRP A 67 12.84 12.64 -5.47
N ARG A 68 12.89 12.11 -4.24
CA ARG A 68 11.78 11.39 -3.62
C ARG A 68 10.50 12.22 -3.60
N SER A 69 10.62 13.51 -3.27
CA SER A 69 9.47 14.42 -3.23
C SER A 69 8.86 14.64 -4.62
N ARG A 70 9.68 14.72 -5.67
CA ARG A 70 9.22 14.80 -7.07
C ARG A 70 8.59 13.50 -7.54
N PHE A 71 9.21 12.35 -7.23
CA PHE A 71 8.67 11.02 -7.50
C PHE A 71 7.27 10.87 -6.91
N MET A 72 7.13 11.13 -5.61
CA MET A 72 5.83 11.01 -4.92
C MET A 72 4.75 11.91 -5.51
N ARG A 73 5.10 13.14 -5.92
CA ARG A 73 4.16 14.06 -6.57
C ARG A 73 3.72 13.52 -7.93
N ARG A 74 4.66 13.07 -8.77
CA ARG A 74 4.35 12.54 -10.11
C ARG A 74 3.50 11.28 -10.04
N THR A 75 3.76 10.39 -9.10
CA THR A 75 3.02 9.13 -8.96
C THR A 75 1.75 9.23 -8.13
N GLY A 76 1.41 10.43 -7.62
CA GLY A 76 0.28 10.62 -6.69
C GLY A 76 0.43 9.84 -5.38
N LEU A 77 1.65 9.46 -4.99
CA LEU A 77 1.90 8.64 -3.81
C LEU A 77 1.84 9.51 -2.55
N THR A 78 0.73 9.41 -1.82
CA THR A 78 0.58 10.05 -0.51
C THR A 78 1.07 9.14 0.60
N MET A 79 1.76 9.71 1.60
CA MET A 79 2.06 9.00 2.85
C MET A 79 0.84 9.11 3.74
N ARG A 80 0.20 7.99 4.04
CA ARG A 80 -0.82 7.99 5.09
C ARG A 80 -0.11 8.20 6.42
N HIS A 81 -0.56 9.18 7.18
CA HIS A 81 -0.13 9.33 8.57
C HIS A 81 -0.68 8.13 9.34
N ILE A 82 0.20 7.26 9.82
CA ILE A 82 -0.21 6.14 10.66
C ILE A 82 -0.47 6.72 12.04
N THR A 83 -1.73 6.96 12.36
CA THR A 83 -2.10 7.24 13.75
C THR A 83 -1.99 5.94 14.54
N HIS A 84 -1.31 5.98 15.68
CA HIS A 84 -1.22 4.83 16.60
C HIS A 84 -2.62 4.32 16.99
N SER A 85 -3.60 5.23 17.09
CA SER A 85 -5.00 4.92 17.36
C SER A 85 -5.64 4.02 16.29
N GLY A 86 -5.36 4.25 15.00
CA GLY A 86 -5.91 3.42 13.92
C GLY A 86 -5.35 2.00 13.91
N ARG A 87 -4.06 1.84 14.22
CA ARG A 87 -3.43 0.50 14.32
C ARG A 87 -3.94 -0.25 15.56
N ALA A 88 -3.99 0.41 16.71
CA ALA A 88 -4.52 -0.17 17.94
C ALA A 88 -6.00 -0.57 17.78
N ALA A 89 -6.81 0.28 17.15
CA ALA A 89 -8.21 -0.03 16.83
C ALA A 89 -8.34 -1.25 15.90
N ARG A 90 -7.51 -1.35 14.85
CA ARG A 90 -7.55 -2.53 13.95
C ARG A 90 -7.10 -3.82 14.65
N ALA A 91 -6.07 -3.76 15.48
CA ALA A 91 -5.64 -4.92 16.27
C ALA A 91 -6.73 -5.35 17.27
N GLY A 92 -7.35 -4.37 17.94
CA GLY A 92 -8.50 -4.60 18.82
C GLY A 92 -9.68 -5.23 18.09
N LEU A 93 -10.04 -4.71 16.90
CA LEU A 93 -11.11 -5.28 16.07
C LEU A 93 -10.79 -6.70 15.58
N LYS A 94 -9.55 -6.98 15.17
CA LYS A 94 -9.14 -8.35 14.81
C LYS A 94 -9.30 -9.30 16.00
N LYS A 95 -8.88 -8.87 17.20
CA LYS A 95 -9.05 -9.67 18.43
C LYS A 95 -10.52 -9.90 18.75
N LEU A 96 -11.35 -8.86 18.75
CA LEU A 96 -12.78 -8.96 19.00
C LEU A 96 -13.49 -9.88 17.99
N CYS A 97 -13.07 -9.88 16.73
CA CYS A 97 -13.60 -10.79 15.72
C CYS A 97 -13.25 -12.25 16.03
N VAL A 98 -12.00 -12.54 16.41
CA VAL A 98 -11.58 -13.89 16.81
C VAL A 98 -12.35 -14.35 18.05
N ASP A 99 -12.44 -13.49 19.07
CA ASP A 99 -13.16 -13.80 20.31
C ASP A 99 -14.65 -14.06 20.04
N PHE A 100 -15.28 -13.28 19.15
CA PHE A 100 -16.66 -13.48 18.73
C PHE A 100 -16.86 -14.80 17.98
N VAL A 101 -16.00 -15.11 17.02
CA VAL A 101 -16.06 -16.38 16.28
C VAL A 101 -15.90 -17.56 17.23
N GLN A 102 -14.96 -17.49 18.18
CA GLN A 102 -14.77 -18.54 19.18
C GLN A 102 -16.03 -18.71 20.04
N ALA A 103 -16.62 -17.62 20.54
CA ALA A 103 -17.84 -17.68 21.35
C ALA A 103 -19.04 -18.29 20.59
N VAL A 104 -19.19 -17.98 19.29
CA VAL A 104 -20.22 -18.59 18.44
C VAL A 104 -19.96 -20.09 18.28
N VAL A 105 -18.71 -20.48 18.02
CA VAL A 105 -18.32 -21.89 17.91
C VAL A 105 -18.61 -22.63 19.21
N ASP A 106 -18.19 -22.11 20.35
CA ASP A 106 -18.39 -22.73 21.67
C ASP A 106 -19.89 -22.90 21.98
N THR A 107 -20.69 -21.87 21.67
CA THR A 107 -22.16 -21.90 21.83
C THR A 107 -22.80 -22.96 20.93
N MET A 108 -22.37 -23.05 19.66
CA MET A 108 -22.83 -24.11 18.76
C MET A 108 -22.43 -25.50 19.27
N PHE A 109 -21.21 -25.67 19.79
CA PHE A 109 -20.79 -26.93 20.38
C PHE A 109 -21.63 -27.31 21.60
N GLN A 110 -21.96 -26.36 22.48
CA GLN A 110 -22.84 -26.61 23.62
C GLN A 110 -24.27 -26.98 23.22
N HIS A 111 -24.81 -26.45 22.12
CA HIS A 111 -26.17 -26.77 21.68
C HIS A 111 -26.26 -28.00 20.77
N VAL A 112 -25.20 -28.34 20.03
CA VAL A 112 -25.17 -29.46 19.09
C VAL A 112 -24.65 -30.76 19.73
N PHE A 113 -23.72 -30.66 20.68
CA PHE A 113 -23.06 -31.82 21.31
C PHE A 113 -23.37 -31.99 22.81
N ASN A 114 -24.43 -31.38 23.33
CA ASN A 114 -24.92 -31.68 24.68
C ASN A 114 -26.17 -32.59 24.64
N PRO A 115 -26.01 -33.92 24.53
CA PRO A 115 -27.09 -34.88 24.71
C PRO A 115 -27.44 -35.11 26.20
N PHE A 116 -26.81 -34.41 27.14
CA PHE A 116 -27.05 -34.55 28.59
C PHE A 116 -27.53 -33.23 29.19
N SER A 117 -28.74 -32.84 28.82
CA SER A 117 -29.60 -32.06 29.71
C SER A 117 -30.94 -32.79 29.83
N LEU A 118 -30.84 -34.03 30.29
CA LEU A 118 -31.96 -34.79 30.83
C LEU A 118 -31.71 -34.93 32.33
N GLU A 119 -32.70 -34.42 33.07
CA GLU A 119 -33.09 -34.80 34.43
C GLU A 119 -32.26 -34.27 35.61
N GLU A 120 -32.81 -33.22 36.26
CA GLU A 120 -33.30 -33.31 37.65
C GLU A 120 -34.70 -32.70 37.74
#